data_AF-A0A2D6PA59-F1
#
_entry.id   AF-A0A2D6PA59-F1
#
_cell.length_a   1.000
_cell.length_b   1.000
_cell.length_c   1.000
_cell.angle_alpha   90.00
_cell.angle_beta   90.00
_cell.angle_gamma   90.00
#
_symmetry.space_group_name_H-M   'P 1'
#
loop_
_entity.id
_entity.type
_entity.pdbx_description
1 polymer ?
#
loop_
_entity_poly.entity_id
_entity_poly.type
_entity_poly.pdbx_seq_one_letter_code
_entity_poly.pdbx_strand_id
1 'polypeptide(L)'
;VTIEQPYPSSAVEKKIVLGSMDKYGKKDEKFAENLTVWAEVIRKTFYDGGVDEIISTRRLDHIVKAFSIFNDKMKSIELCVSRFDDDTKESFMDLYTKIDAGEDVQGMTNSDEDLDDPEDENLNENGGAVNY
;
A
#
# COMPACT_ATOMS: atom_id res chain seq x y z
N VAL A 1 -29.22 2.54 5.16
CA VAL A 1 -28.15 2.84 4.17
C VAL A 1 -26.86 3.04 4.93
N THR A 2 -25.87 2.20 4.65
CA THR A 2 -24.48 2.40 5.09
C THR A 2 -23.79 3.18 3.98
N ILE A 3 -23.20 4.33 4.31
CA ILE A 3 -22.43 5.12 3.35
C ILE A 3 -20.97 4.98 3.77
N GLU A 4 -20.16 4.38 2.92
CA GLU A 4 -18.71 4.35 3.12
C GLU A 4 -18.18 5.78 3.16
N GLN A 5 -17.45 6.10 4.22
CA GLN A 5 -16.83 7.40 4.37
C GLN A 5 -15.41 7.35 3.78
N PRO A 6 -15.06 8.28 2.87
CA PRO A 6 -13.74 8.29 2.27
C PRO A 6 -12.68 8.66 3.31
N TYR A 7 -11.46 8.16 3.11
CA TYR A 7 -10.30 8.62 3.85
C TYR A 7 -9.95 10.07 3.49
N PRO A 8 -9.29 10.83 4.39
CA PRO A 8 -8.87 12.19 4.09
C PRO A 8 -7.90 12.22 2.89
N SER A 9 -7.88 13.34 2.16
CA SER A 9 -6.84 13.57 1.16
C SER A 9 -5.44 13.49 1.78
N SER A 10 -4.44 13.06 1.01
CA SER A 10 -3.03 12.96 1.43
C SER A 10 -2.52 14.24 2.13
N ALA A 11 -2.85 15.43 1.60
CA ALA A 11 -2.48 16.70 2.22
C ALA A 11 -3.10 16.95 3.61
N VAL A 12 -4.34 16.49 3.83
CA VAL A 12 -5.03 16.60 5.14
C VAL A 12 -4.51 15.52 6.09
N GLU A 13 -4.30 14.30 5.61
CA GLU A 13 -3.78 13.21 6.42
C GLU A 13 -2.35 13.49 6.92
N LYS A 14 -1.48 14.05 6.07
CA LYS A 14 -0.15 14.53 6.49
C LYS A 14 -0.24 15.52 7.66
N LYS A 15 -1.20 16.45 7.64
CA LYS A 15 -1.42 17.40 8.75
C LYS A 15 -1.88 16.69 10.03
N ILE A 16 -2.72 15.66 9.92
CA ILE A 16 -3.14 14.85 11.07
C ILE A 16 -1.92 14.14 11.68
N VAL A 17 -1.12 13.47 10.84
CA VAL A 17 0.09 12.74 11.26
C VAL A 17 1.10 13.69 11.92
N LEU A 18 1.37 14.84 11.32
CA LEU A 18 2.23 15.88 11.91
C LEU A 18 1.69 16.39 13.25
N GLY A 19 0.38 16.62 13.36
CA GLY A 19 -0.24 17.01 14.63
C GLY A 19 -0.06 15.95 15.73
N SER A 20 -0.14 14.66 15.38
CA SER A 20 0.18 13.57 16.31
C SER A 20 1.66 13.57 16.69
N MET A 21 2.58 13.81 15.75
CA MET A 21 4.01 13.90 16.06
C MET A 21 4.36 15.06 16.98
N ASP A 22 3.72 16.22 16.77
CA ASP A 22 3.85 17.39 17.64
C ASP A 22 3.36 17.08 19.05
N LYS A 23 2.20 16.43 19.16
CA LYS A 23 1.62 15.97 20.44
C LYS A 23 2.56 15.05 21.21
N TYR A 24 3.30 14.17 20.53
CA TYR A 24 4.24 13.25 21.18
C TYR A 24 5.69 13.77 21.24
N GLY A 25 5.95 15.00 20.77
CA GLY A 25 7.25 15.66 20.86
C GLY A 25 8.35 15.06 19.97
N LYS A 26 7.97 14.36 18.89
CA LYS A 26 8.89 13.66 17.98
C LYS A 26 8.56 13.97 16.52
N LYS A 27 8.69 15.25 16.16
CA LYS A 27 8.42 15.74 14.81
C LYS A 27 9.48 15.26 13.81
N ASP A 28 9.02 14.56 12.78
CA ASP A 28 9.83 14.18 11.61
C ASP A 28 8.94 14.32 10.36
N GLU A 29 9.13 15.40 9.61
CA GLU A 29 8.26 15.72 8.48
C GLU A 29 8.41 14.75 7.32
N LYS A 30 9.61 14.20 7.12
CA LYS A 30 9.87 13.20 6.08
C LYS A 30 9.21 11.88 6.44
N PHE A 31 9.26 11.48 7.71
CA PHE A 31 8.56 10.29 8.18
C PHE A 31 7.03 10.45 8.04
N ALA A 32 6.48 11.61 8.37
CA ALA A 32 5.05 11.87 8.21
C ALA A 32 4.60 11.79 6.75
N GLU A 33 5.42 12.31 5.84
CA GLU A 33 5.19 12.22 4.39
C GLU A 33 5.23 10.78 3.90
N ASN A 34 6.28 10.04 4.24
CA ASN A 34 6.45 8.63 3.85
C ASN A 34 5.28 7.78 4.37
N LEU A 35 4.84 7.96 5.62
CA LEU A 35 3.67 7.26 6.18
C LEU A 35 2.37 7.58 5.44
N THR A 36 2.21 8.82 4.99
CA THR A 36 1.01 9.24 4.27
C THR A 36 0.98 8.64 2.86
N VAL A 37 2.11 8.67 2.14
CA VAL A 37 2.25 8.03 0.82
C VAL A 37 2.02 6.52 0.93
N TRP A 38 2.63 5.89 1.93
CA TRP A 38 2.48 4.46 2.20
C TRP A 38 1.01 4.06 2.43
N ALA A 39 0.29 4.82 3.26
CA ALA A 39 -1.13 4.59 3.48
C ALA A 39 -1.99 4.82 2.23
N GLU A 40 -1.64 5.83 1.43
CA GLU A 40 -2.33 6.11 0.18
C GLU A 40 -2.19 4.95 -0.82
N VAL A 41 -0.98 4.44 -1.01
CA VAL A 41 -0.73 3.32 -1.93
C VAL A 41 -1.45 2.06 -1.46
N ILE A 42 -1.35 1.68 -0.18
CA ILE A 42 -2.07 0.52 0.38
C ILE A 42 -3.57 0.63 0.11
N ARG A 43 -4.17 1.81 0.33
CA ARG A 43 -5.62 2.00 0.11
C ARG A 43 -5.97 1.89 -1.35
N LYS A 44 -5.17 2.45 -2.26
CA LYS A 44 -5.39 2.28 -3.71
C LYS A 44 -5.36 0.80 -4.09
N THR A 45 -4.29 0.10 -3.72
CA THR A 45 -4.15 -1.34 -3.98
C THR A 45 -5.31 -2.16 -3.39
N PHE A 46 -5.82 -1.81 -2.21
CA PHE A 46 -6.99 -2.46 -1.61
C PHE A 46 -8.26 -2.24 -2.45
N TYR A 47 -8.51 -1.00 -2.90
CA TYR A 47 -9.67 -0.69 -3.74
C TYR A 47 -9.58 -1.31 -5.14
N ASP A 48 -8.36 -1.51 -5.63
CA ASP A 48 -8.08 -2.20 -6.90
C ASP A 48 -8.12 -3.74 -6.76
N GLY A 49 -8.28 -4.26 -5.53
CA GLY A 49 -8.36 -5.70 -5.25
C GLY A 49 -7.03 -6.44 -5.17
N GLY A 50 -5.90 -5.72 -5.14
CA GLY A 50 -4.56 -6.29 -5.05
C GLY A 50 -4.10 -6.66 -3.63
N VAL A 51 -4.85 -6.24 -2.59
CA VAL A 51 -4.61 -6.63 -1.19
C VAL A 51 -5.92 -6.65 -0.41
N ASP A 52 -6.06 -7.60 0.52
CA ASP A 52 -7.29 -7.78 1.32
C ASP A 52 -7.32 -6.94 2.60
N GLU A 53 -6.23 -6.24 2.91
CA GLU A 53 -6.06 -5.48 4.14
C GLU A 53 -5.83 -4.00 3.87
N ILE A 54 -6.46 -3.17 4.71
CA ILE A 54 -6.41 -1.72 4.60
C ILE A 54 -5.80 -1.07 5.84
N ILE A 55 -5.13 0.06 5.64
CA ILE A 55 -4.61 0.87 6.72
C ILE A 55 -5.39 2.16 6.96
N SER A 56 -5.77 2.39 8.22
CA SER A 56 -6.52 3.57 8.63
C SER A 56 -5.63 4.71 9.13
N THR A 57 -6.14 5.94 9.09
CA THR A 57 -5.49 7.12 9.70
C THR A 57 -5.20 6.91 11.19
N ARG A 58 -6.05 6.16 11.92
CA ARG A 58 -5.81 5.79 13.33
C ARG A 58 -4.57 4.91 13.48
N ARG A 59 -4.29 4.03 12.52
CA ARG A 59 -3.08 3.20 12.56
C ARG A 59 -1.83 4.06 12.41
N LEU A 60 -1.87 5.09 11.57
CA LEU A 60 -0.77 6.06 11.44
C LEU A 60 -0.51 6.80 12.76
N ASP A 61 -1.56 7.23 13.47
CA ASP A 61 -1.42 7.81 14.81
C ASP A 61 -0.74 6.85 15.79
N HIS A 62 -1.13 5.56 15.78
CA HIS A 62 -0.50 4.54 16.62
C HIS A 62 0.97 4.30 16.27
N ILE A 63 1.32 4.31 14.98
CA ILE A 63 2.73 4.20 14.52
C ILE A 63 3.53 5.39 15.05
N VAL A 64 3.00 6.60 14.92
CA VAL A 64 3.64 7.82 15.44
C VAL A 64 3.80 7.76 16.96
N LYS A 65 2.80 7.25 17.69
CA LYS A 65 2.91 7.01 19.13
C LYS A 65 4.00 5.99 19.46
N ALA A 66 4.07 4.86 18.76
CA ALA A 66 5.11 3.86 18.95
C ALA A 66 6.50 4.44 18.65
N PHE A 67 6.63 5.23 17.58
CA PHE A 67 7.86 5.93 17.22
C PHE A 67 8.31 6.87 18.34
N SER A 68 7.38 7.54 19.01
CA SER A 68 7.73 8.40 20.14
C SER A 68 8.36 7.67 21.33
N ILE A 69 8.06 6.38 21.49
CA ILE A 69 8.57 5.53 22.58
C ILE A 69 9.88 4.84 22.18
N PHE A 70 9.92 4.23 20.99
CA PHE A 70 11.05 3.41 20.56
C PHE A 70 12.12 4.21 19.82
N ASN A 71 11.77 5.37 19.28
CA ASN A 71 12.64 6.19 18.44
C ASN A 71 13.24 5.42 17.25
N ASP A 72 12.47 4.46 16.72
CA ASP A 72 12.81 3.59 15.60
C ASP A 72 11.59 3.47 14.68
N LYS A 73 11.73 3.92 13.42
CA LYS A 73 10.64 4.00 12.45
C LYS A 73 10.16 2.62 12.04
N MET A 74 11.08 1.74 11.64
CA MET A 74 10.77 0.41 11.14
C MET A 74 10.10 -0.45 12.21
N LYS A 75 10.67 -0.44 13.42
CA LYS A 75 10.09 -1.15 14.56
C LYS A 75 8.68 -0.67 14.90
N SER A 76 8.41 0.63 14.74
CA SER A 76 7.10 1.22 15.06
C SER A 76 6.02 0.82 14.06
N ILE A 77 6.40 0.69 12.77
CA ILE A 77 5.51 0.19 11.73
C ILE A 77 5.25 -1.29 11.94
N GLU A 78 6.30 -2.10 12.09
CA GLU A 78 6.23 -3.55 12.31
C GLU A 78 5.27 -3.90 13.46
N LEU A 79 5.44 -3.25 14.62
CA LEU A 79 4.59 -3.47 15.78
C LEU A 79 3.11 -3.17 15.48
N CYS A 80 2.84 -2.16 14.67
CA CYS A 80 1.50 -1.74 14.34
C CYS A 80 0.85 -2.60 13.24
N VAL A 81 1.62 -3.25 12.39
CA VAL A 81 1.13 -4.17 11.36
C VAL A 81 1.12 -5.63 11.81
N SER A 82 1.71 -5.94 12.97
CA SER A 82 1.83 -7.29 13.55
C SER A 82 0.53 -8.11 13.66
N ARG A 83 -0.63 -7.46 13.60
CA ARG A 83 -1.95 -8.12 13.62
C ARG A 83 -2.33 -8.81 12.32
N PHE A 84 -1.70 -8.43 11.20
CA PHE A 84 -1.97 -9.00 9.90
C PHE A 84 -1.21 -10.33 9.74
N ASP A 85 -1.62 -11.13 8.77
CA ASP A 85 -0.90 -12.33 8.36
C ASP A 85 0.52 -11.99 7.87
N ASP A 86 1.37 -13.02 7.79
CA ASP A 86 2.80 -12.84 7.50
C ASP A 86 3.04 -12.22 6.12
N ASP A 87 2.27 -12.61 5.11
CA ASP A 87 2.41 -12.13 3.72
C ASP A 87 2.00 -10.64 3.62
N THR A 88 0.89 -10.26 4.25
CA THR A 88 0.47 -8.85 4.34
C THR A 88 1.50 -8.00 5.09
N LYS A 89 2.08 -8.52 6.19
CA LYS A 89 3.10 -7.78 6.93
C LYS A 89 4.35 -7.56 6.09
N GLU A 90 4.85 -8.59 5.43
CA GLU A 90 6.05 -8.50 4.59
C GLU A 90 5.85 -7.49 3.47
N SER A 91 4.76 -7.59 2.71
CA SER A 91 4.45 -6.65 1.62
C SER A 91 4.30 -5.20 2.11
N PHE A 92 3.69 -4.98 3.27
CA PHE A 92 3.56 -3.64 3.87
C PHE A 92 4.90 -3.06 4.30
N MET A 93 5.78 -3.88 4.89
CA MET A 93 7.11 -3.46 5.32
C MET A 93 8.04 -3.18 4.13
N ASP A 94 7.96 -3.99 3.09
CA ASP A 94 8.72 -3.82 1.84
C ASP A 94 8.31 -2.54 1.12
N LEU A 95 7.00 -2.31 0.97
CA LEU A 95 6.49 -1.08 0.37
C LEU A 95 6.98 0.16 1.13
N TYR A 96 6.93 0.14 2.46
CA TYR A 96 7.45 1.26 3.25
C TYR A 96 8.96 1.46 3.04
N THR A 97 9.74 0.37 3.00
CA THR A 97 11.20 0.43 2.79
C THR A 97 11.56 1.07 1.46
N LYS A 98 10.84 0.74 0.38
CA LYS A 98 10.99 1.39 -0.93
C LYS A 98 10.72 2.89 -0.88
N ILE A 99 9.63 3.29 -0.22
CA ILE A 99 9.28 4.70 -0.02
C ILE A 99 10.36 5.44 0.78
N ASP A 100 10.89 4.81 1.84
CA ASP A 100 11.92 5.42 2.69
C ASP A 100 13.26 5.57 1.95
N ALA A 101 13.58 4.64 1.04
CA ALA A 101 14.70 4.74 0.11
C ALA A 101 14.52 5.84 -0.96
N GLY A 102 13.31 6.40 -1.09
CA GLY A 102 12.99 7.47 -2.04
C GLY A 102 12.53 6.97 -3.40
N GLU A 103 12.12 5.70 -3.52
CA GLU A 103 11.53 5.17 -4.74
C GLU A 103 10.15 5.79 -4.99
N ASP A 104 9.83 6.05 -6.26
CA ASP A 104 8.50 6.50 -6.66
C ASP A 104 7.57 5.29 -6.80
N VAL A 105 6.80 5.03 -5.75
CA VAL A 105 5.83 3.93 -5.67
C VAL A 105 4.43 4.33 -6.17
N GLN A 106 4.19 5.59 -6.51
CA GLN A 106 2.85 6.05 -6.89
C GLN A 106 2.42 5.50 -8.27
N GLY A 107 3.37 5.01 -9.08
CA GLY A 107 3.12 4.34 -10.35
C GLY A 107 2.84 2.83 -10.26
N MET A 108 3.01 2.20 -9.08
CA MET A 108 2.90 0.74 -8.93
C MET A 108 1.46 0.20 -9.07
N THR A 109 0.43 1.06 -9.07
CA THR A 109 -0.99 0.65 -9.15
C THR A 109 -1.52 0.55 -10.58
N ASN A 110 -0.66 0.63 -11.61
CA ASN A 110 -1.08 0.63 -13.02
C ASN A 110 -0.61 -0.61 -13.82
N SER A 111 -0.15 -1.68 -13.17
CA SER A 111 0.45 -2.83 -13.87
C SER A 111 -0.21 -4.14 -13.50
N ASP A 112 -1.49 -4.28 -13.88
CA ASP A 112 -2.20 -5.57 -14.00
C ASP A 112 -2.74 -5.76 -15.43
N GLU A 113 -1.92 -5.44 -16.44
CA GLU A 113 -2.15 -5.79 -17.86
C GLU A 113 -0.91 -6.48 -18.46
N ASP A 114 -0.36 -7.50 -17.80
CA ASP A 114 0.59 -8.44 -18.44
C ASP A 114 0.45 -9.84 -17.81
N LEU A 115 -0.79 -10.31 -17.66
CA LEU A 115 -1.04 -11.74 -17.66
C LEU A 115 -1.09 -12.17 -19.14
N ASP A 116 0.09 -12.48 -19.69
CA ASP A 116 0.21 -13.30 -20.90
C ASP A 116 -0.52 -14.62 -20.64
N ASP A 117 -1.79 -14.68 -21.02
CA ASP A 117 -2.55 -15.92 -21.17
C ASP A 117 -1.98 -16.62 -22.41
N PRO A 118 -1.29 -17.78 -22.28
CA PRO A 118 -0.84 -18.50 -23.45
C PRO A 118 -2.06 -19.01 -24.22
N GLU A 119 -2.35 -18.37 -25.36
CA GLU A 119 -3.35 -18.83 -26.32
C GLU A 119 -3.14 -20.32 -26.63
N ASP A 120 -4.11 -21.13 -26.23
CA ASP A 120 -4.19 -22.57 -26.50
C ASP A 120 -4.55 -22.79 -27.98
N GLU A 121 -3.57 -22.60 -28.88
CA GLU A 121 -3.72 -22.97 -30.30
C GLU A 121 -3.36 -24.45 -30.49
N ASN A 122 -4.35 -25.35 -30.44
CA ASN A 122 -4.33 -26.59 -31.25
C ASN A 122 -5.74 -27.19 -31.42
N LEU A 123 -6.52 -26.61 -32.34
CA LEU A 123 -7.59 -27.31 -33.06
C LEU A 123 -7.28 -27.28 -34.56
N ASN A 124 -6.47 -28.24 -35.00
CA ASN A 124 -6.24 -28.51 -36.42
C ASN A 124 -7.40 -29.34 -36.99
N GLU A 125 -8.51 -28.66 -37.29
CA GLU A 125 -9.60 -29.20 -38.10
C GLU A 125 -9.18 -29.24 -39.57
N ASN A 126 -8.58 -30.36 -39.99
CA ASN A 126 -8.20 -30.61 -41.38
C ASN A 126 -9.45 -30.76 -42.27
N GLY A 127 -9.96 -29.64 -42.78
CA GLY A 127 -11.11 -29.55 -43.68
C GLY A 127 -10.80 -28.80 -44.98
N GLY A 128 -10.26 -29.53 -45.97
CA GLY A 128 -10.58 -29.35 -47.39
C GLY A 128 -9.96 -28.20 -48.18
N ALA A 129 -9.07 -28.53 -49.11
CA ALA A 129 -9.17 -28.15 -50.53
C ALA A 129 -8.08 -28.84 -51.35
N VAL A 130 -8.45 -29.74 -52.25
CA VAL A 130 -7.59 -30.14 -53.38
C VAL A 130 -8.35 -29.80 -54.66
N ASN A 131 -7.88 -28.79 -55.38
CA ASN A 131 -8.26 -28.47 -56.74
C ASN A 131 -7.00 -28.58 -57.60
N TYR A 132 -6.88 -29.65 -58.38
CA TYR A 132 -6.66 -29.71 -59.84
C TYR A 132 -6.46 -31.16 -60.28
#